data_AF-A0A7S7Q484-F1
#
_entry.id   AF-A0A7S7Q484-F1
#
_cell.length_a   1.000
_cell.length_b   1.000
_cell.length_c   1.000
_cell.angle_alpha   90.00
_cell.angle_beta   90.00
_cell.angle_gamma   90.00
#
_symmetry.space_group_name_H-M   'P 1'
#
loop_
_entity.id
_entity.type
_entity.pdbx_description
1 polymer ?
#
loop_
_entity_poly.entity_id
_entity_poly.type
_entity_poly.pdbx_seq_one_letter_code
_entity_poly.pdbx_strand_id
1 'polypeptide(L)' 'MISGCPGCGKSTLLTELGRRGYATIDEPGRPVVRKELESGVPALPGTGIEARLHSAFDLSLENLTRASAFDGWVYSIAA' A
#
# COMPACT_ATOMS: atom_id res chain seq x y z
N MET A 1 -2.71 4.80 -11.44
CA MET A 1 -2.82 3.49 -10.76
C MET A 1 -2.08 2.45 -11.58
N ILE A 2 -1.26 1.62 -10.94
CA ILE A 2 -0.39 0.59 -11.52
C ILE A 2 -0.96 -0.77 -11.10
N SER A 3 -1.33 -1.61 -12.05
CA SER A 3 -1.86 -2.96 -11.80
C SER A 3 -0.95 -4.04 -12.42
N GLY A 4 -1.15 -5.30 -12.02
CA GLY A 4 -0.38 -6.44 -12.52
C GLY A 4 -0.21 -7.56 -11.50
N CYS A 5 0.37 -8.69 -11.93
CA CYS A 5 0.56 -9.88 -11.07
C CYS A 5 1.53 -9.63 -9.89
N PRO A 6 1.43 -10.40 -8.79
CA PRO A 6 2.48 -10.44 -7.78
C PRO A 6 3.84 -10.73 -8.43
N GLY A 7 4.89 -10.00 -8.03
CA GLY A 7 6.24 -10.18 -8.57
C GLY A 7 6.53 -9.51 -9.93
N CYS A 8 5.56 -8.88 -10.60
CA CYS A 8 5.80 -8.24 -11.91
C CYS A 8 6.51 -6.86 -11.84
N GLY A 9 7.16 -6.54 -10.70
CA GLY A 9 7.96 -5.32 -10.55
C GLY A 9 7.18 -4.03 -10.27
N LYS A 10 5.89 -4.08 -9.91
CA LYS A 10 5.07 -2.87 -9.62
C LYS A 10 5.71 -1.94 -8.59
N SER A 11 6.20 -2.50 -7.48
CA SER A 11 6.87 -1.72 -6.43
C SER A 11 8.18 -1.11 -6.93
N THR A 12 8.96 -1.85 -7.73
CA THR A 12 10.19 -1.33 -8.35
C THR A 12 9.89 -0.14 -9.27
N LEU A 13 8.83 -0.26 -10.08
CA LEU A 13 8.39 0.84 -10.94
C LEU A 13 7.92 2.05 -10.12
N LEU A 14 7.12 1.82 -9.07
CA LEU A 14 6.65 2.89 -8.19
C LEU A 14 7.82 3.62 -7.51
N THR A 15 8.82 2.89 -6.99
CA THR A 15 10.03 3.48 -6.41
C THR A 15 10.79 4.34 -7.44
N GLU A 16 10.97 3.85 -8.67
CA GLU A 16 11.70 4.61 -9.70
C GLU A 16 10.93 5.85 -10.16
N LEU A 17 9.60 5.82 -10.20
CA LEU A 17 8.77 7.00 -10.47
C LEU A 17 8.97 8.06 -9.37
N GLY A 18 8.98 7.66 -8.10
CA GLY A 18 9.26 8.57 -6.99
C GLY A 18 10.66 9.17 -7.10
N ARG A 19 11.67 8.37 -7.45
CA ARG A 19 13.06 8.84 -7.66
C ARG A 19 13.19 9.85 -8.80
N ARG A 20 12.26 9.82 -9.77
CA ARG A 20 12.19 10.77 -10.89
C ARG A 20 11.37 12.03 -10.58
N GLY A 21 10.86 12.17 -9.36
CA GLY A 21 10.14 13.34 -8.88
C GLY A 21 8.62 13.29 -9.10
N TYR A 22 8.07 12.15 -9.51
CA TYR A 22 6.62 11.99 -9.55
C TYR A 22 6.06 11.75 -8.14
N ALA A 23 4.85 12.25 -7.87
CA ALA A 23 4.14 11.92 -6.65
C ALA A 23 3.76 10.44 -6.64
N THR A 24 4.14 9.73 -5.59
CA THR A 24 3.89 8.29 -5.46
C THR A 24 3.32 7.95 -4.09
N ILE A 25 2.37 7.01 -4.07
CA ILE A 25 1.74 6.49 -2.85
C ILE A 25 1.78 4.96 -2.88
N ASP A 26 2.33 4.36 -1.83
CA ASP A 26 2.46 2.91 -1.68
C ASP A 26 1.11 2.22 -1.46
N GLU A 27 1.08 0.91 -1.73
CA GLU A 27 -0.11 0.09 -1.47
C GLU A 27 -0.36 -0.08 0.04
N PRO A 28 -1.63 -0.01 0.49
CA PRO A 28 -1.99 -0.08 1.91
C PRO A 28 -1.79 -1.47 2.51
N GLY A 29 -1.84 -2.55 1.71
CA GLY A 29 -1.76 -3.92 2.22
C GLY A 29 -0.37 -4.34 2.70
N ARG A 30 0.70 -3.84 2.08
CA ARG A 30 2.07 -4.28 2.37
C ARG A 30 2.58 -3.86 3.76
N PRO A 31 2.35 -2.61 4.23
CA PRO A 31 2.67 -2.23 5.59
C PRO A 31 1.96 -3.08 6.65
N VAL A 32 0.70 -3.48 6.40
CA VAL A 32 -0.09 -4.30 7.34
C VAL A 32 0.51 -5.70 7.48
N VAL A 33 0.80 -6.36 6.35
CA VAL A 33 1.44 -7.69 6.35
C VAL A 33 2.83 -7.64 6.97
N ARG A 34 3.63 -6.61 6.66
CA ARG A 34 4.96 -6.44 7.25
C ARG A 34 4.88 -6.27 8.78
N LYS A 35 3.97 -5.40 9.26
CA LYS A 35 3.77 -5.16 10.70
C LYS A 35 3.32 -6.42 11.43
N GLU A 36 2.44 -7.22 10.84
CA GLU A 36 2.04 -8.53 11.38
C GLU A 36 3.24 -9.49 11.49
N LEU A 37 4.03 -9.62 10.42
CA LEU A 37 5.23 -10.48 10.39
C LEU A 37 6.28 -10.03 11.42
N GLU A 38 6.48 -8.72 11.60
CA GLU A 38 7.43 -8.14 12.55
C GLU A 38 6.95 -8.27 14.00
N SER A 39 5.63 -8.23 14.25
CA SER A 39 5.07 -8.35 15.60
C SER A 39 5.21 -9.74 16.21
N GLY A 40 5.47 -10.78 15.38
CA GLY A 40 5.60 -12.17 15.81
C GLY A 40 4.32 -12.79 16.37
N VAL A 41 3.22 -12.03 16.45
CA VAL A 41 1.90 -12.52 16.87
C VAL A 41 1.16 -12.97 15.61
N PRO A 42 0.87 -14.27 15.42
CA PRO A 42 0.04 -14.71 14.33
C PRO A 42 -1.33 -14.06 14.50
N ALA A 43 -1.80 -13.38 13.45
CA ALA A 43 -3.18 -12.94 13.41
C ALA A 43 -4.08 -14.20 13.60
N LEU A 44 -4.93 -14.22 14.63
CA LEU A 44 -5.70 -15.42 14.98
C LEU A 44 -6.49 -15.92 13.75
N PRO A 45 -6.66 -17.24 13.57
CA PRO A 45 -7.46 -17.78 12.47
C PRO A 45 -8.86 -17.17 12.50
N GLY A 46 -9.24 -16.45 11.44
CA GLY A 46 -10.54 -15.78 11.33
C GLY A 46 -10.53 -14.29 11.71
N THR A 47 -9.96 -13.88 12.84
CA THR A 47 -9.97 -12.45 13.25
C THR A 47 -8.88 -11.63 12.56
N GLY A 48 -7.81 -12.29 12.10
CA GLY A 48 -6.70 -11.62 11.42
C GLY A 48 -7.05 -11.03 10.06
N ILE A 49 -7.96 -11.68 9.32
CA ILE A 49 -8.38 -11.17 8.01
C ILE A 49 -9.19 -9.89 8.16
N GLU A 50 -10.16 -9.87 9.07
CA GLU A 50 -10.98 -8.68 9.33
C GLU A 50 -10.13 -7.50 9.84
N ALA A 51 -9.25 -7.75 10.81
CA ALA A 51 -8.32 -6.72 11.31
C ALA A 51 -7.38 -6.19 10.21
N ARG A 52 -6.91 -7.07 9.32
CA ARG A 52 -6.09 -6.68 8.16
C ARG A 52 -6.88 -5.85 7.16
N LEU A 53 -8.14 -6.22 6.90
CA LEU A 53 -9.03 -5.48 6.00
C LEU A 53 -9.30 -4.07 6.54
N HIS A 54 -9.64 -3.93 7.81
CA HIS A 54 -9.83 -2.61 8.44
C HIS A 54 -8.55 -1.77 8.38
N SER A 55 -7.41 -2.34 8.75
CA SER A 55 -6.13 -1.62 8.69
C SER A 55 -5.77 -1.19 7.27
N ALA A 56 -6.01 -2.05 6.27
CA ALA A 56 -5.79 -1.72 4.87
C ALA A 56 -6.76 -0.63 4.39
N PHE A 57 -8.00 -0.62 4.88
CA PHE A 57 -8.99 0.40 4.54
C PHE A 57 -8.61 1.77 5.13
N ASP A 58 -8.22 1.82 6.40
CA ASP A 58 -7.78 3.05 7.07
C ASP A 58 -6.55 3.66 6.37
N LEU A 59 -5.56 2.83 6.04
CA LEU A 59 -4.40 3.25 5.26
C LEU A 59 -4.78 3.71 3.84
N SER A 60 -5.81 3.09 3.23
CA SER A 60 -6.30 3.53 1.92
C SER A 60 -6.90 4.93 2.00
N LEU A 61 -7.65 5.23 3.06
CA LEU A 61 -8.22 6.56 3.27
C LEU A 61 -7.14 7.62 3.51
N GLU A 62 -6.15 7.31 4.35
CA GLU A 62 -5.00 8.19 4.58
C GLU A 62 -4.23 8.45 3.27
N ASN A 63 -4.05 7.40 2.46
CA ASN A 63 -3.44 7.51 1.14
C ASN A 63 -4.24 8.43 0.21
N LEU A 64 -5.58 8.36 0.21
CA LEU A 64 -6.42 9.28 -0.56
C LEU A 64 -6.25 10.73 -0.09
N THR A 65 -6.23 10.97 1.22
CA THR A 65 -5.96 12.30 1.78
C THR A 65 -4.58 12.81 1.36
N ARG A 66 -3.54 11.98 1.43
CA ARG A 66 -2.19 12.34 0.99
C ARG A 66 -2.14 12.62 -0.51
N ALA A 67 -2.87 11.86 -1.32
CA ALA A 67 -2.95 12.09 -2.77
C ALA A 67 -3.50 13.49 -3.08
N SER A 68 -4.49 13.94 -2.31
CA SER A 68 -5.12 15.26 -2.51
C SER A 68 -4.19 16.45 -2.22
N ALA A 69 -3.06 16.22 -1.54
CA ALA A 69 -2.08 17.26 -1.23
C ALA A 69 -1.09 17.51 -2.39
N PHE A 70 -1.10 16.68 -3.44
CA PHE A 70 -0.23 16.85 -4.60
C PHE A 70 -1.00 17.46 -5.77
N ASP A 71 -0.37 18.44 -6.41
CA ASP A 71 -0.84 18.94 -7.71
C ASP A 71 -0.42 17.97 -8.83
N GLY A 72 -1.38 17.59 -9.68
CA GLY A 72 -1.13 16.75 -10.86
C GLY A 72 -1.26 15.24 -10.62
N TRP A 73 -0.46 14.44 -11.34
CA TRP A 73 -0.60 12.99 -11.37
C TRP A 73 0.07 12.32 -10.17
N VAL A 74 -0.69 11.52 -9.43
CA VAL A 74 -0.19 10.63 -8.37
C VAL A 74 -0.22 9.18 -8.85
N TYR A 75 0.91 8.48 -8.73
CA TYR A 75 1.01 7.06 -9.04
C TYR A 75 0.89 6.21 -7.78
N SER A 76 0.15 5.11 -7.87
CA SER A 76 -0.08 4.16 -6.78
C SER A 76 -0.24 2.75 -7.33
N ILE A 77 -0.12 1.72 -6.49
CA ILE A 77 -0.35 0.32 -6.87
C ILE A 77 -1.77 -0.11 -6.50
N ALA A 78 -2.40 -0.85 -7.41
CA ALA A 78 -3.64 -1.57 -7.16
C ALA A 78 -3.35 -2.85 -6.36
N ALA A 79 -3.98 -2.99 -5.19
CA ALA A 79 -3.97 -4.21 -4.39
C ALA A 79 -5.06 -5.19 -4.85
#